data_AF-A0A955L3A7-F1
#
_entry.id   AF-A0A955L3A7-F1
#
_cell.length_a   1.000
_cell.length_b   1.000
_cell.length_c   1.000
_cell.angle_alpha   90.00
_cell.angle_beta   90.00
_cell.angle_gamma   90.00
#
_symmetry.space_group_name_H-M   'P 1'
#
loop_
_entity.id
_entity.type
_entity.pdbx_description
1 polymer ?
#
loop_
_entity_poly.entity_id
_entity_poly.type
_entity_poly.pdbx_seq_one_letter_code
_entity_poly.pdbx_strand_id
1 'polypeptide(L)'
;GIDLEDISAPWCFEIENRLVNSLKIPVFHDDQHGTAIVVLAGLINSARVLKRDLTKQKVVINGAGAAGIAVGNLLRKYGIKDILFCDRGGIISKDRENLYESKKELLKWSNKKNLNGSLADAMTGRDIFIGLSAGGILWSREISLMNVDPIIFAMANPIPEIMPDEAKKGGAGIIATGRSDFSNQINNVLVFPGIFRGALDNGVTRITDDMKLRAAEKLALVVKRPTRDKIIPSPFDKGVVKAVASAVK
;
A
#
# COMPACT_ATOMS: atom_id res chain seq x y z
N GLY A 1 21.91 -9.31 -1.96
CA GLY A 1 20.83 -9.23 -2.97
C GLY A 1 20.96 -7.91 -3.70
N ILE A 2 20.00 -7.60 -4.58
CA ILE A 2 19.88 -6.32 -5.26
C ILE A 2 18.61 -5.64 -4.75
N ASP A 3 18.75 -4.42 -4.25
CA ASP A 3 17.63 -3.55 -3.93
C ASP A 3 17.48 -2.50 -5.02
N LEU A 4 16.29 -2.43 -5.62
CA LEU A 4 15.95 -1.46 -6.66
C LEU A 4 15.16 -0.31 -6.03
N GLU A 5 15.57 0.91 -6.32
CA GLU A 5 15.05 2.14 -5.73
C GLU A 5 15.03 3.24 -6.79
N ASP A 6 14.04 4.13 -6.73
CA ASP A 6 13.91 5.33 -7.55
C ASP A 6 13.91 5.10 -9.08
N ILE A 7 13.39 3.94 -9.53
CA ILE A 7 13.23 3.64 -10.96
C ILE A 7 11.81 4.00 -11.40
N SER A 8 11.69 4.85 -12.41
CA SER A 8 10.39 5.30 -12.91
C SER A 8 9.59 4.20 -13.61
N ALA A 9 8.26 4.26 -13.50
CA ALA A 9 7.37 3.46 -14.33
C ALA A 9 7.32 4.02 -15.78
N PRO A 10 7.24 3.16 -16.82
CA PRO A 10 7.04 1.70 -16.74
C PRO A 10 8.34 0.88 -16.63
N TRP A 11 9.52 1.50 -16.73
CA TRP A 11 10.81 0.81 -16.83
C TRP A 11 11.14 -0.08 -15.62
N CYS A 12 10.77 0.36 -14.41
CA CYS A 12 10.95 -0.41 -13.18
C CYS A 12 10.42 -1.86 -13.26
N PHE A 13 9.28 -2.08 -13.94
CA PHE A 13 8.69 -3.41 -14.06
C PHE A 13 9.53 -4.33 -14.95
N GLU A 14 10.00 -3.82 -16.08
CA GLU A 14 10.81 -4.60 -17.01
C GLU A 14 12.19 -4.90 -16.42
N ILE A 15 12.83 -3.90 -15.81
CA ILE A 15 14.14 -4.04 -15.16
C ILE A 15 14.05 -5.06 -14.03
N GLU A 16 13.07 -4.93 -13.14
CA GLU A 16 12.87 -5.89 -12.06
C GLU A 16 12.65 -7.30 -12.61
N ASN A 17 11.73 -7.48 -13.57
CA ASN A 17 11.41 -8.79 -14.12
C ASN A 17 12.63 -9.45 -14.77
N ARG A 18 13.44 -8.69 -15.53
CA ARG A 18 14.68 -9.21 -16.13
C ARG A 18 15.67 -9.64 -15.05
N LEU A 19 15.94 -8.79 -14.06
CA LEU A 19 16.90 -9.10 -12.98
C LEU A 19 16.45 -10.31 -12.14
N VAL A 20 15.18 -10.37 -11.76
CA VAL A 20 14.58 -11.48 -11.01
C VAL A 20 14.67 -12.82 -11.75
N ASN A 21 14.62 -12.80 -13.09
CA ASN A 21 14.70 -14.02 -13.90
C ASN A 21 16.12 -14.39 -14.33
N SER A 22 17.04 -13.43 -14.42
CA SER A 22 18.43 -13.65 -14.86
C SER A 22 19.40 -13.91 -13.71
N LEU A 23 19.13 -13.41 -12.50
CA LEU A 23 20.03 -13.51 -11.35
C LEU A 23 19.66 -14.67 -10.41
N LYS A 24 20.69 -15.27 -9.80
CA LYS A 24 20.54 -16.30 -8.74
C LYS A 24 20.66 -15.72 -7.33
N ILE A 25 20.34 -14.43 -7.18
CA ILE A 25 20.38 -13.69 -5.91
C ILE A 25 19.06 -12.93 -5.74
N PRO A 26 18.60 -12.66 -4.50
CA PRO A 26 17.33 -12.00 -4.29
C PRO A 26 17.38 -10.57 -4.84
N VAL A 27 16.40 -10.26 -5.67
CA VAL A 27 16.11 -8.91 -6.19
C VAL A 27 14.80 -8.45 -5.55
N PHE A 28 14.77 -7.23 -5.05
CA PHE A 28 13.60 -6.60 -4.43
C PHE A 28 13.55 -5.15 -4.90
N HIS A 29 12.34 -4.63 -5.13
CA HIS A 29 12.14 -3.22 -5.44
C HIS A 29 11.40 -2.57 -4.28
N ASP A 30 12.06 -1.66 -3.58
CA ASP A 30 11.58 -1.18 -2.30
C ASP A 30 10.37 -0.24 -2.43
N ASP A 31 10.41 0.70 -3.39
CA ASP A 31 9.28 1.60 -3.67
C ASP A 31 8.00 0.86 -4.08
N GLN A 32 8.14 -0.35 -4.61
CA GLN A 32 7.02 -1.22 -4.98
C GLN A 32 6.61 -2.13 -3.84
N HIS A 33 7.42 -3.13 -3.55
CA HIS A 33 7.08 -4.23 -2.66
C HIS A 33 7.27 -3.85 -1.20
N GLY A 34 8.25 -3.02 -0.88
CA GLY A 34 8.45 -2.45 0.46
C GLY A 34 7.22 -1.67 0.89
N THR A 35 6.79 -0.73 0.04
CA THR A 35 5.54 0.04 0.19
C THR A 35 4.32 -0.88 0.35
N ALA A 36 4.17 -1.88 -0.52
CA ALA A 36 3.04 -2.82 -0.46
C ALA A 36 2.96 -3.57 0.88
N ILE A 37 4.09 -4.06 1.39
CA ILE A 37 4.16 -4.79 2.66
C ILE A 37 3.80 -3.88 3.83
N VAL A 38 4.37 -2.68 3.92
CA VAL A 38 4.10 -1.77 5.05
C VAL A 38 2.65 -1.27 5.03
N VAL A 39 2.09 -1.00 3.84
CA VAL A 39 0.67 -0.62 3.68
C VAL A 39 -0.23 -1.75 4.17
N LEU A 40 -0.01 -2.99 3.72
CA LEU A 40 -0.80 -4.13 4.17
C LEU A 40 -0.68 -4.35 5.68
N ALA A 41 0.53 -4.24 6.25
CA ALA A 41 0.73 -4.36 7.70
C ALA A 41 -0.06 -3.30 8.49
N GLY A 42 -0.03 -2.05 8.03
CA GLY A 42 -0.84 -0.97 8.60
C GLY A 42 -2.34 -1.27 8.51
N LEU A 43 -2.83 -1.70 7.35
CA LEU A 43 -4.25 -2.03 7.14
C LEU A 43 -4.73 -3.20 8.01
N ILE A 44 -3.91 -4.23 8.20
CA ILE A 44 -4.22 -5.36 9.11
C ILE A 44 -4.50 -4.82 10.52
N ASN A 45 -3.62 -3.95 11.02
CA ASN A 45 -3.81 -3.35 12.34
C ASN A 45 -4.96 -2.35 12.39
N SER A 46 -5.19 -1.57 11.32
CA SER A 46 -6.36 -0.70 11.20
C SER A 46 -7.67 -1.47 11.30
N ALA A 47 -7.77 -2.60 10.60
CA ALA A 47 -8.94 -3.48 10.65
C ALA A 47 -9.13 -4.09 12.05
N ARG A 48 -8.05 -4.48 12.74
CA ARG A 48 -8.09 -4.95 14.14
C ARG A 48 -8.63 -3.87 15.09
N VAL A 49 -8.16 -2.63 14.95
CA VAL A 49 -8.61 -1.48 15.78
C VAL A 49 -10.09 -1.19 15.57
N LEU A 50 -10.54 -1.19 14.31
CA LEU A 50 -11.94 -0.92 13.95
C LEU A 50 -12.86 -2.14 14.08
N LYS A 51 -12.32 -3.31 14.44
CA LYS A 51 -13.04 -4.60 14.52
C LYS A 51 -13.76 -4.96 13.23
N ARG A 52 -13.08 -4.79 12.09
CA ARG A 52 -13.59 -5.07 10.74
C ARG A 52 -12.85 -6.22 10.09
N ASP A 53 -13.53 -6.91 9.19
CA ASP A 53 -12.91 -7.87 8.28
C ASP A 53 -12.28 -7.11 7.10
N LEU A 54 -10.94 -7.10 7.04
CA LEU A 54 -10.18 -6.39 6.00
C LEU A 54 -10.53 -6.89 4.59
N THR A 55 -10.83 -8.18 4.43
CA THR A 55 -11.10 -8.79 3.11
C THR A 55 -12.43 -8.33 2.50
N LYS A 56 -13.34 -7.81 3.33
CA LYS A 56 -14.65 -7.29 2.93
C LYS A 56 -14.66 -5.79 2.69
N GLN A 57 -13.55 -5.09 2.94
CA GLN A 57 -13.47 -3.64 2.76
C GLN A 57 -13.37 -3.26 1.29
N LYS A 58 -13.90 -2.08 0.95
CA LYS A 58 -13.80 -1.48 -0.37
C LYS A 58 -12.68 -0.44 -0.37
N VAL A 59 -11.69 -0.66 -1.23
CA VAL A 59 -10.48 0.16 -1.32
C VAL A 59 -10.51 1.03 -2.56
N VAL A 60 -10.04 2.27 -2.41
CA VAL A 60 -9.62 3.11 -3.53
C VAL A 60 -8.12 3.43 -3.37
N ILE A 61 -7.36 3.19 -4.44
CA ILE A 61 -5.94 3.52 -4.54
C ILE A 61 -5.81 4.66 -5.54
N ASN A 62 -5.36 5.82 -5.07
CA ASN A 62 -5.10 6.97 -5.91
C ASN A 62 -3.61 7.04 -6.26
N GLY A 63 -3.30 6.70 -7.51
CA GLY A 63 -1.95 6.43 -7.99
C GLY A 63 -1.88 5.04 -8.61
N ALA A 64 -1.82 4.97 -9.94
CA ALA A 64 -1.65 3.73 -10.70
C ALA A 64 -0.23 3.60 -11.29
N GLY A 65 0.76 4.05 -10.52
CA GLY A 65 2.19 3.83 -10.79
C GLY A 65 2.70 2.54 -10.16
N ALA A 66 4.02 2.38 -10.08
CA ALA A 66 4.70 1.18 -9.56
C ALA A 66 4.23 0.79 -8.16
N ALA A 67 4.31 1.70 -7.19
CA ALA A 67 3.87 1.49 -5.81
C ALA A 67 2.38 1.12 -5.72
N GLY A 68 1.51 1.88 -6.39
CA GLY A 68 0.06 1.64 -6.35
C GLY A 68 -0.33 0.28 -6.92
N ILE A 69 0.26 -0.11 -8.06
CA ILE A 69 0.05 -1.42 -8.68
C ILE A 69 0.53 -2.54 -7.74
N ALA A 70 1.71 -2.40 -7.14
CA ALA A 70 2.27 -3.37 -6.20
C ALA A 70 1.38 -3.54 -4.94
N VAL A 71 0.95 -2.42 -4.35
CA VAL A 71 0.01 -2.41 -3.21
C VAL A 71 -1.28 -3.13 -3.59
N GLY A 72 -1.95 -2.74 -4.67
CA GLY A 72 -3.21 -3.36 -5.05
C GLY A 72 -3.09 -4.85 -5.37
N ASN A 73 -1.99 -5.28 -5.99
CA ASN A 73 -1.71 -6.70 -6.23
C ASN A 73 -1.55 -7.49 -4.92
N LEU A 74 -0.80 -6.94 -3.94
CA LEU A 74 -0.61 -7.60 -2.65
C LEU A 74 -1.92 -7.64 -1.85
N LEU A 75 -2.70 -6.55 -1.84
CA LEU A 75 -4.03 -6.50 -1.20
C LEU A 75 -5.00 -7.52 -1.81
N ARG A 76 -4.99 -7.66 -3.14
CA ARG A 76 -5.78 -8.69 -3.83
C ARG A 76 -5.38 -10.09 -3.40
N LYS A 77 -4.07 -10.37 -3.33
CA LYS A 77 -3.54 -11.68 -2.89
C LYS A 77 -3.87 -11.96 -1.43
N TYR A 78 -3.89 -10.94 -0.58
CA TYR A 78 -4.34 -11.05 0.81
C TYR A 78 -5.85 -11.39 0.93
N GLY A 79 -6.64 -11.06 -0.10
CA GLY A 79 -8.05 -11.44 -0.21
C GLY A 79 -9.03 -10.29 -0.39
N ILE A 80 -8.57 -9.05 -0.51
CA ILE A 80 -9.42 -7.88 -0.77
C ILE A 80 -9.92 -7.92 -2.21
N LYS A 81 -11.25 -7.89 -2.41
CA LYS A 81 -11.87 -8.11 -3.73
C LYS A 81 -12.32 -6.83 -4.45
N ASP A 82 -12.66 -5.77 -3.71
CA ASP A 82 -13.20 -4.54 -4.27
C ASP A 82 -12.16 -3.42 -4.18
N ILE A 83 -11.31 -3.34 -5.21
CA ILE A 83 -10.24 -2.35 -5.34
C ILE A 83 -10.54 -1.51 -6.59
N LEU A 84 -10.53 -0.19 -6.42
CA LEU A 84 -10.50 0.78 -7.51
C LEU A 84 -9.14 1.46 -7.58
N PHE A 85 -8.72 1.78 -8.80
CA PHE A 85 -7.55 2.62 -9.04
C PHE A 85 -7.99 3.93 -9.66
N CYS A 86 -7.37 5.02 -9.22
CA CYS A 86 -7.47 6.33 -9.84
C CYS A 86 -6.10 6.78 -10.35
N ASP A 87 -6.10 7.57 -11.42
CA ASP A 87 -4.96 8.37 -11.84
C ASP A 87 -5.39 9.82 -12.10
N ARG A 88 -4.54 10.61 -12.76
CA ARG A 88 -4.82 12.03 -13.07
C ARG A 88 -6.13 12.26 -13.82
N GLY A 89 -6.63 11.28 -14.58
CA GLY A 89 -7.91 11.35 -15.29
C GLY A 89 -9.07 10.69 -14.55
N GLY A 90 -8.96 10.45 -13.24
CA GLY A 90 -10.03 9.85 -12.43
C GLY A 90 -9.96 8.32 -12.38
N ILE A 91 -11.12 7.68 -12.22
CA ILE A 91 -11.23 6.22 -12.09
C ILE A 91 -10.71 5.54 -13.36
N ILE A 92 -9.83 4.55 -13.20
CA ILE A 92 -9.41 3.67 -14.29
C ILE A 92 -10.55 2.71 -14.60
N SER A 93 -11.09 2.81 -15.81
CA SER A 93 -12.24 2.05 -16.31
C SER A 93 -11.99 1.53 -17.72
N LYS A 94 -12.89 0.67 -18.21
CA LYS A 94 -12.82 0.14 -19.59
C LYS A 94 -13.17 1.19 -20.64
N ASP A 95 -13.89 2.24 -20.26
CA ASP A 95 -14.34 3.28 -21.17
C ASP A 95 -13.29 4.39 -21.36
N ARG A 96 -12.21 4.33 -20.58
CA ARG A 96 -11.10 5.26 -20.69
C ARG A 96 -10.16 4.90 -21.84
N GLU A 97 -10.01 5.84 -22.77
CA GLU A 97 -9.04 5.75 -23.85
C GLU A 97 -7.61 6.01 -23.35
N ASN A 98 -6.62 5.57 -24.15
CA ASN A 98 -5.18 5.83 -23.95
C ASN A 98 -4.59 5.33 -22.62
N LEU A 99 -5.11 4.23 -22.08
CA LEU A 99 -4.49 3.55 -20.94
C LEU A 99 -3.21 2.81 -21.38
N TYR A 100 -2.12 3.02 -20.65
CA TYR A 100 -0.94 2.16 -20.75
C TYR A 100 -1.29 0.70 -20.45
N GLU A 101 -0.52 -0.23 -20.98
CA GLU A 101 -0.78 -1.67 -20.84
C GLU A 101 -0.84 -2.11 -19.37
N SER A 102 0.05 -1.58 -18.52
CA SER A 102 0.05 -1.85 -17.08
C SER A 102 -1.28 -1.48 -16.39
N LYS A 103 -1.98 -0.45 -16.87
CA LYS A 103 -3.29 -0.04 -16.34
C LYS A 103 -4.42 -0.91 -16.89
N LYS A 104 -4.32 -1.35 -18.15
CA LYS A 104 -5.27 -2.32 -18.72
C LYS A 104 -5.23 -3.66 -17.98
N GLU A 105 -4.03 -4.10 -17.57
CA GLU A 105 -3.88 -5.30 -16.75
C GLU A 105 -4.64 -5.20 -15.41
N LEU A 106 -4.73 -4.01 -14.81
CA LEU A 106 -5.54 -3.80 -13.60
C LEU A 106 -7.02 -4.07 -13.85
N LEU A 107 -7.55 -3.70 -15.01
CA LEU A 107 -8.97 -3.88 -15.35
C LEU A 107 -9.39 -5.35 -15.48
N LYS A 108 -8.44 -6.28 -15.63
CA LYS A 108 -8.73 -7.72 -15.62
C LYS A 108 -9.28 -8.20 -14.28
N TRP A 109 -9.07 -7.45 -13.20
CA TRP A 109 -9.44 -7.88 -11.86
C TRP A 109 -9.98 -6.80 -10.93
N SER A 110 -9.64 -5.53 -11.17
CA SER A 110 -10.19 -4.36 -10.48
C SER A 110 -11.41 -3.81 -11.20
N ASN A 111 -12.14 -2.89 -10.55
CA ASN A 111 -13.26 -2.15 -11.14
C ASN A 111 -14.26 -3.01 -11.96
N LYS A 112 -14.68 -4.17 -11.42
CA LYS A 112 -15.57 -5.12 -12.13
C LYS A 112 -16.92 -4.51 -12.55
N LYS A 113 -17.36 -3.48 -11.83
CA LYS A 113 -18.61 -2.74 -12.09
C LYS A 113 -18.44 -1.66 -13.16
N ASN A 114 -17.23 -1.50 -13.72
CA ASN A 114 -16.87 -0.48 -14.68
C ASN A 114 -17.31 0.93 -14.24
N LEU A 115 -17.03 1.27 -12.98
CA LEU A 115 -17.28 2.60 -12.44
C LEU A 115 -16.39 3.61 -13.17
N ASN A 116 -16.93 4.79 -13.38
CA ASN A 116 -16.29 5.93 -14.03
C ASN A 116 -16.46 7.17 -13.14
N GLY A 117 -15.65 8.19 -13.39
CA GLY A 117 -15.78 9.49 -12.72
C GLY A 117 -14.49 9.96 -12.08
N SER A 118 -14.64 10.96 -11.21
CA SER A 118 -13.57 11.61 -10.47
C SER A 118 -13.05 10.77 -9.30
N LEU A 119 -12.01 11.26 -8.63
CA LEU A 119 -11.54 10.67 -7.38
C LEU A 119 -12.61 10.72 -6.28
N ALA A 120 -13.40 11.79 -6.19
CA ALA A 120 -14.48 11.91 -5.23
C ALA A 120 -15.57 10.84 -5.46
N ASP A 121 -15.90 10.57 -6.73
CA ASP A 121 -16.82 9.48 -7.10
C ASP A 121 -16.24 8.12 -6.67
N ALA A 122 -14.93 7.93 -6.84
CA ALA A 122 -14.23 6.71 -6.46
C ALA A 122 -14.26 6.47 -4.94
N MET A 123 -14.18 7.54 -4.14
CA MET A 123 -14.15 7.50 -2.68
C MET A 123 -15.55 7.29 -2.07
N THR A 124 -16.61 7.68 -2.77
CA THR A 124 -17.98 7.59 -2.26
C THR A 124 -18.34 6.16 -1.84
N GLY A 125 -18.73 5.97 -0.57
CA GLY A 125 -19.11 4.68 -0.01
C GLY A 125 -17.98 3.64 0.08
N ARG A 126 -16.71 4.08 0.07
CA ARG A 126 -15.52 3.25 0.30
C ARG A 126 -15.10 3.26 1.78
N ASP A 127 -14.35 2.25 2.17
CA ASP A 127 -13.86 2.08 3.55
C ASP A 127 -12.41 2.54 3.71
N ILE A 128 -11.62 2.45 2.64
CA ILE A 128 -10.17 2.66 2.67
C ILE A 128 -9.75 3.52 1.48
N PHE A 129 -9.01 4.59 1.77
CA PHE A 129 -8.28 5.38 0.79
C PHE A 129 -6.77 5.17 0.95
N ILE A 130 -6.09 4.94 -0.16
CA ILE A 130 -4.62 4.79 -0.23
C ILE A 130 -4.10 5.77 -1.28
N GLY A 131 -3.43 6.83 -0.84
CA GLY A 131 -2.80 7.83 -1.67
C GLY A 131 -1.33 7.49 -1.93
N LEU A 132 -0.97 7.38 -3.20
CA LEU A 132 0.38 7.15 -3.73
C LEU A 132 0.60 8.04 -4.96
N SER A 133 0.16 9.30 -4.89
CA SER A 133 0.13 10.19 -6.05
C SER A 133 0.67 11.60 -5.76
N ALA A 134 -0.20 12.60 -5.65
CA ALA A 134 0.16 14.01 -5.49
C ALA A 134 -0.42 14.57 -4.18
N GLY A 135 0.31 15.45 -3.52
CA GLY A 135 -0.12 16.11 -2.30
C GLY A 135 -1.20 17.15 -2.49
N GLY A 136 -2.00 17.40 -1.45
CA GLY A 136 -2.96 18.52 -1.38
C GLY A 136 -4.12 18.44 -2.37
N ILE A 137 -4.62 17.23 -2.65
CA ILE A 137 -5.66 16.97 -3.65
C ILE A 137 -7.01 16.56 -3.04
N LEU A 138 -7.07 16.46 -1.71
CA LEU A 138 -8.27 16.06 -0.96
C LEU A 138 -8.53 17.02 0.19
N TRP A 139 -9.82 17.18 0.52
CA TRP A 139 -10.31 17.95 1.65
C TRP A 139 -11.25 17.10 2.52
N SER A 140 -11.68 17.65 3.66
CA SER A 140 -12.63 16.99 4.57
C SER A 140 -13.92 16.54 3.87
N ARG A 141 -14.34 17.26 2.83
CA ARG A 141 -15.51 16.92 2.01
C ARG A 141 -15.39 15.53 1.40
N GLU A 142 -14.29 15.19 0.74
CA GLU A 142 -14.15 13.88 0.09
C GLU A 142 -14.11 12.73 1.10
N ILE A 143 -13.53 12.97 2.28
CA ILE A 143 -13.54 11.99 3.38
C ILE A 143 -14.97 11.77 3.89
N SER A 144 -15.79 12.82 3.97
CA SER A 144 -17.18 12.72 4.44
C SER A 144 -18.10 11.92 3.51
N LEU A 145 -17.69 11.69 2.26
CA LEU A 145 -18.41 10.84 1.30
C LEU A 145 -18.13 9.33 1.50
N MET A 146 -17.09 8.99 2.27
CA MET A 146 -16.72 7.61 2.57
C MET A 146 -17.64 6.99 3.64
N ASN A 147 -17.51 5.68 3.87
CA ASN A 147 -18.23 5.02 4.95
C ASN A 147 -17.72 5.49 6.33
N VAL A 148 -18.50 5.23 7.39
CA VAL A 148 -18.17 5.59 8.78
C VAL A 148 -16.78 5.09 9.19
N ASP A 149 -16.03 5.92 9.92
CA ASP A 149 -14.65 5.64 10.36
C ASP A 149 -13.79 5.08 9.20
N PRO A 150 -13.61 5.82 8.08
CA PRO A 150 -12.79 5.35 6.97
C PRO A 150 -11.30 5.35 7.36
N ILE A 151 -10.53 4.47 6.73
CA ILE A 151 -9.07 4.39 6.89
C ILE A 151 -8.42 5.21 5.78
N ILE A 152 -7.65 6.23 6.14
CA ILE A 152 -7.02 7.17 5.20
C ILE A 152 -5.50 7.05 5.29
N PHE A 153 -4.88 6.46 4.27
CA PHE A 153 -3.43 6.40 4.13
C PHE A 153 -3.01 7.42 3.06
N ALA A 154 -2.58 8.61 3.47
CA ALA A 154 -2.16 9.69 2.57
C ALA A 154 -0.62 9.78 2.55
N MET A 155 0.01 9.08 1.61
CA MET A 155 1.45 8.79 1.64
C MET A 155 2.27 9.60 0.62
N ALA A 156 1.67 10.55 -0.09
CA ALA A 156 2.45 11.49 -0.90
C ALA A 156 3.45 12.26 -0.02
N ASN A 157 4.65 12.48 -0.56
CA ASN A 157 5.71 13.27 0.06
C ASN A 157 6.11 14.43 -0.87
N PRO A 158 6.53 15.59 -0.30
CA PRO A 158 6.59 15.92 1.13
C PRO A 158 5.24 16.35 1.72
N ILE A 159 4.25 16.64 0.88
CA ILE A 159 2.90 17.03 1.28
C ILE A 159 1.96 15.83 1.01
N PRO A 160 1.23 15.32 2.02
CA PRO A 160 0.30 14.22 1.83
C PRO A 160 -0.91 14.65 0.99
N GLU A 161 -1.65 13.69 0.43
CA GLU A 161 -2.88 13.95 -0.33
C GLU A 161 -3.89 14.82 0.47
N ILE A 162 -3.94 14.62 1.78
CA ILE A 162 -4.72 15.38 2.76
C ILE A 162 -3.93 15.45 4.07
N MET A 163 -3.97 16.58 4.76
CA MET A 163 -3.36 16.71 6.09
C MET A 163 -4.18 15.94 7.14
N PRO A 164 -3.56 15.36 8.18
CA PRO A 164 -4.28 14.58 9.19
C PRO A 164 -5.40 15.32 9.92
N ASP A 165 -5.23 16.61 10.21
CA ASP A 165 -6.25 17.44 10.85
C ASP A 165 -7.49 17.59 9.94
N GLU A 166 -7.25 17.81 8.64
CA GLU A 166 -8.32 17.93 7.65
C GLU A 166 -9.03 16.60 7.39
N ALA A 167 -8.28 15.48 7.35
CA ALA A 167 -8.88 14.15 7.26
C ALA A 167 -9.75 13.84 8.48
N LYS A 168 -9.30 14.24 9.68
CA LYS A 168 -10.06 14.08 10.92
C LYS A 168 -11.36 14.90 10.92
N LYS A 169 -11.34 16.14 10.41
CA LYS A 169 -12.55 16.96 10.24
C LYS A 169 -13.58 16.28 9.33
N GLY A 170 -13.13 15.56 8.31
CA GLY A 170 -13.98 14.79 7.42
C GLY A 170 -14.49 13.46 7.99
N GLY A 171 -14.10 13.10 9.22
CA GLY A 171 -14.58 11.90 9.91
C GLY A 171 -13.68 10.67 9.80
N ALA A 172 -12.42 10.82 9.39
CA ALA A 172 -11.47 9.71 9.30
C ALA A 172 -11.33 8.94 10.63
N GLY A 173 -11.48 7.61 10.57
CA GLY A 173 -11.37 6.74 11.73
C GLY A 173 -9.92 6.42 12.09
N ILE A 174 -9.08 6.21 11.07
CA ILE A 174 -7.64 5.99 11.18
C ILE A 174 -6.94 6.77 10.08
N ILE A 175 -5.83 7.42 10.42
CA ILE A 175 -5.05 8.23 9.50
C ILE A 175 -3.60 7.77 9.57
N ALA A 176 -2.97 7.62 8.41
CA ALA A 176 -1.55 7.29 8.28
C ALA A 176 -0.93 8.13 7.14
N THR A 177 0.35 8.48 7.27
CA THR A 177 1.06 9.27 6.26
C THR A 177 2.46 8.73 6.02
N GLY A 178 3.16 9.22 5.00
CA GLY A 178 4.59 8.91 4.80
C GLY A 178 5.53 9.68 5.75
N ARG A 179 5.02 10.71 6.44
CA ARG A 179 5.83 11.63 7.24
C ARG A 179 6.04 11.13 8.67
N SER A 180 7.22 11.40 9.21
CA SER A 180 7.64 10.97 10.55
C SER A 180 7.13 11.85 11.69
N ASP A 181 6.67 13.08 11.39
CA ASP A 181 6.15 14.01 12.38
C ASP A 181 4.66 13.76 12.74
N PHE A 182 4.02 12.81 12.07
CA PHE A 182 2.66 12.35 12.38
C PHE A 182 2.64 10.92 12.92
N SER A 183 1.58 10.58 13.65
CA SER A 183 1.27 9.19 14.02
C SER A 183 1.16 8.30 12.78
N ASN A 184 1.40 7.00 12.97
CA ASN A 184 1.24 5.99 11.93
C ASN A 184 2.04 6.26 10.64
N GLN A 185 3.35 6.47 10.77
CA GLN A 185 4.22 6.63 9.60
C GLN A 185 4.30 5.32 8.80
N ILE A 186 3.84 5.35 7.55
CA ILE A 186 4.02 4.28 6.57
C ILE A 186 5.33 4.51 5.84
N ASN A 187 6.34 3.69 6.16
CA ASN A 187 7.67 3.82 5.59
C ASN A 187 8.27 2.43 5.32
N ASN A 188 8.79 2.25 4.11
CA ASN A 188 9.43 1.03 3.61
C ASN A 188 10.69 0.63 4.40
N VAL A 189 11.31 1.54 5.17
CA VAL A 189 12.39 1.24 6.12
C VAL A 189 12.04 0.14 7.13
N LEU A 190 10.76 -0.07 7.39
CA LEU A 190 10.27 -1.15 8.26
C LEU A 190 10.40 -2.54 7.63
N VAL A 191 10.68 -2.62 6.33
CA VAL A 191 10.57 -3.83 5.51
C VAL A 191 11.91 -4.25 4.94
N PHE A 192 12.56 -3.43 4.10
CA PHE A 192 13.74 -3.87 3.34
C PHE A 192 14.87 -4.46 4.21
N PRO A 193 15.20 -3.92 5.41
CA PRO A 193 16.29 -4.50 6.21
C PRO A 193 15.97 -5.93 6.64
N GLY A 194 14.71 -6.19 7.00
CA GLY A 194 14.25 -7.52 7.39
C GLY A 194 14.14 -8.48 6.21
N ILE A 195 13.64 -8.00 5.06
CA ILE A 195 13.53 -8.81 3.83
C ILE A 195 14.90 -9.33 3.42
N PHE A 196 15.90 -8.45 3.31
CA PHE A 196 17.24 -8.86 2.94
C PHE A 196 17.92 -9.69 4.02
N ARG A 197 17.73 -9.37 5.31
CA ARG A 197 18.30 -10.18 6.38
C ARG A 197 17.81 -11.62 6.32
N GLY A 198 16.49 -11.82 6.20
CA GLY A 198 15.92 -13.17 6.09
C GLY A 198 16.35 -13.88 4.80
N ALA A 199 16.43 -13.16 3.68
CA ALA A 199 16.87 -13.74 2.42
C ALA A 199 18.33 -14.22 2.46
N LEU A 200 19.22 -13.41 3.03
CA LEU A 200 20.64 -13.75 3.17
C LEU A 200 20.85 -14.91 4.15
N ASP A 201 20.10 -14.94 5.26
CA ASP A 201 20.21 -15.98 6.29
C ASP A 201 19.79 -17.36 5.80
N ASN A 202 18.82 -17.41 4.90
CA ASN A 202 18.23 -18.67 4.43
C ASN A 202 18.63 -18.99 2.98
N GLY A 203 19.55 -18.22 2.37
CA GLY A 203 19.97 -18.42 0.98
C GLY A 203 18.82 -18.29 -0.03
N VAL A 204 17.81 -17.49 0.27
CA VAL A 204 16.64 -17.28 -0.61
C VAL A 204 17.07 -16.52 -1.85
N THR A 205 16.81 -17.09 -3.02
CA THR A 205 17.17 -16.49 -4.32
C THR A 205 16.06 -15.66 -4.94
N ARG A 206 14.81 -15.79 -4.45
CA ARG A 206 13.64 -15.05 -4.95
C ARG A 206 12.69 -14.69 -3.81
N ILE A 207 12.32 -13.42 -3.73
CA ILE A 207 11.30 -12.94 -2.79
C ILE A 207 9.92 -13.18 -3.40
N THR A 208 9.19 -14.17 -2.89
CA THR A 208 7.86 -14.55 -3.39
C THR A 208 6.76 -13.70 -2.77
N ASP A 209 5.58 -13.67 -3.37
CA ASP A 209 4.45 -12.92 -2.79
C ASP A 209 3.99 -13.50 -1.46
N ASP A 210 4.10 -14.83 -1.26
CA ASP A 210 3.82 -15.47 0.03
C ASP A 210 4.80 -14.99 1.13
N MET A 211 6.07 -14.74 0.79
CA MET A 211 7.01 -14.10 1.72
C MET A 211 6.58 -12.67 2.04
N LYS A 212 6.11 -11.90 1.05
CA LYS A 212 5.63 -10.52 1.23
C LYS A 212 4.38 -10.47 2.13
N LEU A 213 3.42 -11.37 1.91
CA LEU A 213 2.21 -11.49 2.74
C LEU A 213 2.57 -11.83 4.19
N ARG A 214 3.39 -12.86 4.40
CA ARG A 214 3.88 -13.24 5.73
C ARG A 214 4.65 -12.10 6.39
N ALA A 215 5.47 -11.36 5.64
CA ALA A 215 6.21 -10.22 6.16
C ALA A 215 5.27 -9.12 6.67
N ALA A 216 4.21 -8.80 5.92
CA ALA A 216 3.21 -7.82 6.34
C ALA A 216 2.48 -8.24 7.63
N GLU A 217 2.07 -9.52 7.71
CA GLU A 217 1.42 -10.07 8.91
C GLU A 217 2.36 -10.04 10.13
N LYS A 218 3.63 -10.45 9.96
CA LYS A 218 4.62 -10.43 11.03
C LYS A 218 4.92 -9.00 11.49
N LEU A 219 5.01 -8.05 10.57
CA LEU A 219 5.22 -6.64 10.88
C LEU A 219 4.03 -6.08 11.66
N ALA A 220 2.79 -6.38 11.24
CA ALA A 220 1.60 -5.97 11.96
C ALA A 220 1.57 -6.50 13.41
N LEU A 221 2.00 -7.74 13.63
CA LEU A 221 2.05 -8.38 14.95
C LEU A 221 3.10 -7.80 15.91
N VAL A 222 4.07 -7.01 15.43
CA VAL A 222 4.99 -6.26 16.30
C VAL A 222 4.20 -5.32 17.21
N VAL A 223 3.13 -4.72 16.70
CA VAL A 223 2.18 -3.93 17.49
C VAL A 223 1.16 -4.85 18.14
N LYS A 224 1.47 -5.32 19.36
CA LYS A 224 0.61 -6.25 20.11
C LYS A 224 -0.78 -5.69 20.37
N ARG A 225 -0.87 -4.42 20.78
CA ARG A 225 -2.11 -3.69 21.09
C ARG A 225 -2.21 -2.44 20.22
N PRO A 226 -2.67 -2.58 18.96
CA PRO A 226 -2.78 -1.43 18.07
C PRO A 226 -3.87 -0.47 18.57
N THR A 227 -3.68 0.81 18.30
CA THR A 227 -4.64 1.89 18.58
C THR A 227 -4.82 2.74 17.33
N ARG A 228 -5.79 3.68 17.32
CA ARG A 228 -5.99 4.58 16.17
C ARG A 228 -4.72 5.37 15.82
N ASP A 229 -3.87 5.67 16.81
CA ASP A 229 -2.61 6.42 16.64
C ASP A 229 -1.34 5.55 16.66
N LYS A 230 -1.49 4.22 16.74
CA LYS A 230 -0.37 3.27 16.68
C LYS A 230 -0.79 1.98 16.00
N ILE A 231 -0.85 1.99 14.66
CA ILE A 231 -1.11 0.80 13.82
C ILE A 231 0.16 0.19 13.24
N ILE A 232 1.29 0.89 13.31
CA ILE A 232 2.57 0.48 12.73
C ILE A 232 3.67 0.66 13.79
N PRO A 233 4.69 -0.20 13.87
CA PRO A 233 5.79 -0.01 14.80
C PRO A 233 6.71 1.14 14.36
N SER A 234 7.51 1.65 15.29
CA SER A 234 8.62 2.55 14.95
C SER A 234 9.74 1.76 14.26
N PRO A 235 10.51 2.36 13.33
CA PRO A 235 11.72 1.76 12.78
C PRO A 235 12.74 1.32 13.84
N PHE A 236 12.73 1.96 15.00
CA PHE A 236 13.63 1.67 16.11
C PHE A 236 13.04 0.66 17.12
N ASP A 237 11.79 0.22 16.95
CA ASP A 237 11.20 -0.77 17.83
C ASP A 237 11.97 -2.09 17.74
N LYS A 238 12.40 -2.60 18.90
CA LYS A 238 13.12 -3.87 18.98
C LYS A 238 12.28 -4.99 18.37
N GLY A 239 12.82 -5.66 17.36
CA GLY A 239 12.21 -6.84 16.76
C GLY A 239 11.53 -6.62 15.42
N VAL A 240 11.44 -5.39 14.88
CA VAL A 240 10.91 -5.13 13.52
C VAL A 240 11.67 -5.96 12.48
N VAL A 241 12.99 -5.79 12.41
CA VAL A 241 13.86 -6.54 11.47
C VAL A 241 13.71 -8.04 11.67
N LYS A 242 13.71 -8.51 12.93
CA LYS A 242 13.58 -9.95 13.25
C LYS A 242 12.23 -10.51 12.81
N ALA A 243 11.15 -9.76 12.99
CA ALA A 243 9.80 -10.17 12.62
C ALA A 243 9.70 -10.35 11.10
N VAL A 244 10.13 -9.35 10.33
CA VAL A 244 10.13 -9.41 8.86
C VAL A 244 11.09 -10.49 8.35
N ALA A 245 12.32 -10.57 8.86
CA ALA A 245 13.28 -11.59 8.46
C ALA A 245 12.76 -13.02 8.70
N SER A 246 12.00 -13.25 9.77
CA SER A 246 11.43 -14.57 10.06
C SER A 246 10.38 -15.04 9.04
N ALA A 247 9.83 -14.12 8.24
CA ALA A 247 8.87 -14.41 7.18
C ALA A 247 9.54 -14.82 5.86
N VAL A 248 10.84 -14.53 5.70
CA VAL A 248 11.60 -14.81 4.47
C VAL A 248 12.40 -16.08 4.68
N LYS A 249 11.76 -17.20 4.37
CA LYS A 249 12.29 -18.56 4.35
C LYS A 249 11.62 -19.32 3.22
#